data_AF-A0A172UAY4-F1
#
_entry.id   AF-A0A172UAY4-F1
#
_cell.length_a   1.000
_cell.length_b   1.000
_cell.length_c   1.000
_cell.angle_alpha   90.00
_cell.angle_beta   90.00
_cell.angle_gamma   90.00
#
_symmetry.space_group_name_H-M   'P 1'
#
loop_
_entity.id
_entity.type
_entity.pdbx_description
1 polymer ?
#
loop_
_entity_poly.entity_id
_entity_poly.type
_entity_poly.pdbx_seq_one_letter_code
_entity_poly.pdbx_strand_id
1 'polypeptide(L)'
;MADYTAAPGAAGDEAVVGQFDTYDFGLGVGLVKVNNDGTLNGYFQTYVNDHILTNSGGINVPQLNVSGASGSGSGFELTVVASFSGTYSVLPGGLQSFSLTAGNVGLYFDTTPDFNFGADNGFNDGSAILTGTITGGGGFISLASGTGIEQLDLNFSGIFGNSDANVYSQAIGGGSALFSIDLKNSTLLPGIDSVLGHNKSEGALAAVDGSINLTAVPLPPAVWMFGAGLAGLLGVGQRKKASA
;
A
#
# COMPACT_ATOMS: atom_id res chain seq x y z
N MET A 1 -14.70 -1.27 -2.98
CA MET A 1 -14.63 -1.54 -4.43
C MET A 1 -13.74 -0.46 -5.05
N ALA A 2 -13.05 -0.81 -6.12
CA ALA A 2 -12.23 0.11 -6.90
C ALA A 2 -12.63 0.03 -8.37
N ASP A 3 -12.91 1.17 -8.99
CA ASP A 3 -13.17 1.29 -10.42
C ASP A 3 -11.93 1.86 -11.11
N TYR A 4 -11.07 0.97 -11.61
CA TYR A 4 -9.85 1.38 -12.32
C TYR A 4 -10.14 1.91 -13.72
N THR A 5 -11.34 1.68 -14.26
CA THR A 5 -11.76 2.29 -15.54
C THR A 5 -12.06 3.78 -15.40
N ALA A 6 -12.23 4.25 -14.16
CA ALA A 6 -12.43 5.65 -13.80
C ALA A 6 -11.14 6.32 -13.28
N ALA A 7 -10.01 5.60 -13.25
CA ALA A 7 -8.74 6.15 -12.79
C ALA A 7 -8.20 7.22 -13.77
N PRO A 8 -7.45 8.24 -13.26
CA PRO A 8 -6.80 9.20 -14.14
C PRO A 8 -5.83 8.50 -15.10
N GLY A 9 -6.03 8.69 -16.41
CA GLY A 9 -5.23 8.06 -17.44
C GLY A 9 -5.76 6.73 -17.97
N ALA A 10 -6.88 6.22 -17.44
CA ALA A 10 -7.50 4.98 -17.91
C ALA A 10 -7.77 4.98 -19.42
N ALA A 11 -7.46 3.85 -20.06
CA ALA A 11 -7.58 3.61 -21.50
C ALA A 11 -8.85 2.81 -21.86
N GLY A 12 -9.57 2.28 -20.87
CA GLY A 12 -10.83 1.56 -21.03
C GLY A 12 -10.70 0.04 -21.16
N ASP A 13 -9.50 -0.50 -20.99
CA ASP A 13 -9.21 -1.94 -20.92
C ASP A 13 -8.88 -2.41 -19.48
N GLU A 14 -9.15 -1.56 -18.48
CA GLU A 14 -9.00 -1.86 -17.06
C GLU A 14 -10.24 -2.52 -16.45
N ALA A 15 -10.28 -2.64 -15.13
CA ALA A 15 -11.30 -3.41 -14.44
C ALA A 15 -12.01 -2.63 -13.32
N VAL A 16 -13.27 -2.99 -13.10
CA VAL A 16 -13.96 -2.72 -11.84
C VAL A 16 -13.73 -3.91 -10.92
N VAL A 17 -13.07 -3.67 -9.79
CA VAL A 17 -12.84 -4.65 -8.75
C VAL A 17 -13.91 -4.51 -7.68
N GLY A 18 -14.51 -5.64 -7.32
CA GLY A 18 -15.55 -5.75 -6.30
C GLY A 18 -15.10 -5.29 -4.90
N GLN A 19 -15.86 -5.63 -3.87
CA GLN A 19 -15.44 -5.29 -2.51
C GLN A 19 -14.17 -6.07 -2.13
N PHE A 20 -13.15 -5.35 -1.67
CA PHE A 20 -11.91 -5.87 -1.09
C PHE A 20 -11.52 -4.98 0.09
N ASP A 21 -10.66 -5.49 0.95
CA ASP A 21 -10.07 -4.75 2.06
C ASP A 21 -8.55 -4.91 2.13
N THR A 22 -7.95 -5.69 1.25
CA THR A 22 -6.51 -5.97 1.29
C THR A 22 -5.94 -5.92 -0.12
N TYR A 23 -4.78 -5.26 -0.27
CA TYR A 23 -3.91 -5.48 -1.42
C TYR A 23 -2.85 -6.49 -1.03
N ASP A 24 -2.77 -7.57 -1.80
CA ASP A 24 -1.69 -8.53 -1.73
C ASP A 24 -0.56 -8.07 -2.64
N PHE A 25 0.66 -7.97 -2.12
CA PHE A 25 1.80 -7.55 -2.92
C PHE A 25 2.51 -8.74 -3.54
N GLY A 26 3.16 -8.51 -4.67
CA GLY A 26 4.19 -9.40 -5.15
C GLY A 26 5.49 -9.21 -4.38
N LEU A 27 6.52 -9.96 -4.79
CA LEU A 27 7.87 -9.73 -4.30
C LEU A 27 8.32 -8.31 -4.65
N GLY A 28 8.66 -7.56 -3.61
CA GLY A 28 9.22 -6.22 -3.67
C GLY A 28 10.68 -6.17 -3.24
N VAL A 29 11.25 -4.98 -3.31
CA VAL A 29 12.62 -4.69 -2.90
C VAL A 29 12.63 -3.52 -1.93
N GLY A 30 13.32 -3.70 -0.81
CA GLY A 30 13.62 -2.66 0.17
C GLY A 30 15.12 -2.36 0.23
N LEU A 31 15.48 -1.08 0.32
CA LEU A 31 16.85 -0.61 0.60
C LEU A 31 16.85 0.16 1.91
N VAL A 32 17.61 -0.30 2.90
CA VAL A 32 17.73 0.36 4.21
C VAL A 32 19.14 0.86 4.44
N LYS A 33 19.26 2.14 4.78
CA LYS A 33 20.52 2.82 5.10
C LYS A 33 20.52 3.11 6.59
N VAL A 34 21.48 2.56 7.31
CA VAL A 34 21.65 2.80 8.75
C VAL A 34 22.76 3.83 8.95
N ASN A 35 22.47 4.85 9.75
CA ASN A 35 23.40 5.90 10.10
C ASN A 35 24.12 5.55 11.42
N ASN A 36 25.31 6.14 11.62
CA ASN A 36 26.11 5.90 12.83
C ASN A 36 25.46 6.41 14.13
N ASP A 37 24.43 7.25 14.03
CA ASP A 37 23.65 7.77 15.16
C ASP A 37 22.47 6.87 15.56
N GLY A 38 22.33 5.70 14.93
CA GLY A 38 21.24 4.76 15.20
C GLY A 38 19.92 5.13 14.51
N THR A 39 19.92 6.11 13.61
CA THR A 39 18.78 6.36 12.71
C THR A 39 18.89 5.54 11.44
N LEU A 40 17.77 5.39 10.73
CA LEU A 40 17.73 4.77 9.42
C LEU A 40 16.88 5.58 8.44
N ASN A 41 17.20 5.44 7.17
CA ASN A 41 16.33 5.81 6.05
C ASN A 41 16.12 4.57 5.18
N GLY A 42 14.92 4.39 4.65
CA GLY A 42 14.61 3.28 3.77
C GLY A 42 13.74 3.67 2.59
N TYR A 43 13.82 2.85 1.56
CA TYR A 43 13.14 2.99 0.29
C TYR A 43 12.58 1.62 -0.09
N PHE A 44 11.37 1.60 -0.63
CA PHE A 44 10.67 0.36 -0.95
C PHE A 44 9.91 0.53 -2.24
N GLN A 45 9.91 -0.51 -3.07
CA GLN A 45 9.06 -0.62 -4.23
C GLN A 45 8.54 -2.05 -4.41
N THR A 46 7.30 -2.19 -4.85
CA THR A 46 6.66 -3.46 -5.21
C THR A 46 5.50 -3.22 -6.18
N TYR A 47 4.79 -4.28 -6.53
CA TYR A 47 3.54 -4.27 -7.28
C TYR A 47 2.43 -5.01 -6.51
N VAL A 48 1.18 -4.72 -6.82
CA VAL A 48 0.01 -5.46 -6.33
C VAL A 48 -0.18 -6.71 -7.18
N ASN A 49 -0.24 -7.86 -6.53
CA ASN A 49 -0.48 -9.15 -7.16
C ASN A 49 -1.96 -9.54 -7.16
N ASP A 50 -2.70 -9.19 -6.10
CA ASP A 50 -4.12 -9.53 -5.96
C ASP A 50 -4.88 -8.55 -5.05
N HIS A 51 -6.20 -8.56 -5.16
CA HIS A 51 -7.12 -7.91 -4.24
C HIS A 51 -7.81 -8.98 -3.39
N ILE A 52 -7.72 -8.86 -2.07
CA ILE A 52 -8.30 -9.83 -1.15
C ILE A 52 -9.45 -9.19 -0.38
N LEU A 53 -10.55 -9.93 -0.23
CA LEU A 53 -11.58 -9.64 0.73
C LEU A 53 -11.43 -10.58 1.92
N THR A 54 -11.19 -10.02 3.11
CA THR A 54 -11.05 -10.81 4.34
C THR A 54 -12.26 -11.73 4.52
N ASN A 55 -12.01 -13.02 4.74
CA ASN A 55 -12.99 -14.12 4.82
C ASN A 55 -13.67 -14.55 3.50
N SER A 56 -13.29 -13.98 2.35
CA SER A 56 -13.83 -14.38 1.03
C SER A 56 -12.77 -14.77 0.01
N GLY A 57 -11.48 -14.44 0.25
CA GLY A 57 -10.35 -14.84 -0.59
C GLY A 57 -9.98 -13.80 -1.65
N GLY A 58 -9.09 -14.20 -2.56
CA GLY A 58 -8.62 -13.38 -3.67
C GLY A 58 -9.70 -13.13 -4.73
N ILE A 59 -9.62 -11.98 -5.39
CA ILE A 59 -10.55 -11.54 -6.41
C ILE A 59 -9.84 -11.61 -7.75
N ASN A 60 -10.32 -12.47 -8.64
CA ASN A 60 -9.72 -12.58 -9.96
C ASN A 60 -9.92 -11.28 -10.76
N VAL A 61 -8.82 -10.61 -11.08
CA VAL A 61 -8.76 -9.41 -11.95
C VAL A 61 -7.83 -9.70 -13.14
N PRO A 62 -8.32 -10.31 -14.23
CA PRO A 62 -7.48 -10.70 -15.36
C PRO A 62 -6.73 -9.56 -16.05
N GLN A 63 -7.23 -8.32 -15.90
CA GLN A 63 -6.64 -7.11 -16.44
C GLN A 63 -5.49 -6.56 -15.59
N LEU A 64 -5.33 -7.02 -14.34
CA LEU A 64 -4.20 -6.66 -13.49
C LEU A 64 -2.97 -7.38 -14.00
N ASN A 65 -2.03 -6.61 -14.55
CA ASN A 65 -0.78 -7.09 -15.09
C ASN A 65 0.28 -7.08 -14.00
N VAL A 66 0.82 -8.26 -13.71
CA VAL A 66 1.85 -8.49 -12.69
C VAL A 66 3.20 -8.85 -13.30
N SER A 67 3.35 -8.67 -14.62
CA SER A 67 4.56 -9.07 -15.37
C SER A 67 5.54 -7.92 -15.61
N GLY A 68 5.18 -6.67 -15.28
CA GLY A 68 6.01 -5.49 -15.52
C GLY A 68 6.53 -5.40 -16.95
N ALA A 69 7.76 -4.91 -17.10
CA ALA A 69 8.45 -4.77 -18.40
C ALA A 69 8.66 -6.09 -19.18
N SER A 70 8.37 -7.26 -18.58
CA SER A 70 8.45 -8.57 -19.25
C SER A 70 7.13 -9.03 -19.89
N GLY A 71 6.03 -8.31 -19.64
CA GLY A 71 4.70 -8.64 -20.13
C GLY A 71 4.36 -8.11 -21.53
N SER A 72 3.10 -8.29 -21.92
CA SER A 72 2.53 -7.78 -23.19
C SER A 72 2.20 -6.28 -23.18
N GLY A 73 2.29 -5.62 -22.02
CA GLY A 73 1.90 -4.21 -21.83
C GLY A 73 0.38 -3.95 -21.92
N SER A 74 -0.46 -5.00 -21.85
CA SER A 74 -1.92 -4.88 -21.88
C SER A 74 -2.53 -4.87 -20.47
N GLY A 75 -3.69 -4.23 -20.30
CA GLY A 75 -4.35 -4.07 -19.02
C GLY A 75 -3.73 -2.94 -18.21
N PHE A 76 -3.70 -3.08 -16.90
CA PHE A 76 -3.13 -2.07 -16.01
C PHE A 76 -2.26 -2.70 -14.94
N GLU A 77 -1.40 -1.88 -14.37
CA GLU A 77 -0.50 -2.22 -13.31
C GLU A 77 -0.78 -1.35 -12.09
N LEU A 78 -0.52 -1.94 -10.91
CA LEU A 78 -0.58 -1.23 -9.65
C LEU A 78 0.76 -1.40 -8.95
N THR A 79 1.47 -0.30 -8.74
CA THR A 79 2.77 -0.29 -8.07
C THR A 79 2.70 0.47 -6.77
N VAL A 80 3.49 0.03 -5.80
CA VAL A 80 3.61 0.69 -4.50
C VAL A 80 5.04 1.12 -4.31
N VAL A 81 5.22 2.37 -3.92
CA VAL A 81 6.50 2.91 -3.49
C VAL A 81 6.38 3.55 -2.11
N ALA A 82 7.44 3.44 -1.33
CA ALA A 82 7.52 4.12 -0.05
C ALA A 82 8.93 4.63 0.24
N SER A 83 8.99 5.72 0.98
CA SER A 83 10.21 6.22 1.63
C SER A 83 9.94 6.40 3.10
N PHE A 84 10.87 6.00 3.95
CA PHE A 84 10.66 5.99 5.39
C PHE A 84 11.92 6.30 6.17
N SER A 85 11.72 6.70 7.42
CA SER A 85 12.78 6.98 8.38
C SER A 85 12.41 6.43 9.73
N GLY A 86 13.43 6.13 10.53
CA GLY A 86 13.23 5.49 11.80
C GLY A 86 14.49 5.39 12.63
N THR A 87 14.45 4.49 13.60
CA THR A 87 15.56 4.14 14.46
C THR A 87 15.89 2.66 14.33
N TYR A 88 17.14 2.35 14.61
CA TYR A 88 17.72 1.04 14.50
C TYR A 88 18.47 0.70 15.80
N SER A 89 18.34 -0.54 16.27
CA SER A 89 19.11 -1.05 17.40
C SER A 89 19.49 -2.50 17.19
N VAL A 90 20.65 -2.89 17.74
CA VAL A 90 21.07 -4.29 17.79
C VAL A 90 20.71 -4.83 19.17
N LEU A 91 19.89 -5.88 19.18
CA LEU A 91 19.50 -6.60 20.37
C LEU A 91 20.49 -7.72 20.71
N PRO A 92 20.52 -8.18 21.97
CA PRO A 92 21.28 -9.37 22.36
C PRO A 92 20.94 -10.57 21.45
N GLY A 93 21.96 -11.33 21.05
CA GLY A 93 21.79 -12.47 20.14
C GLY A 93 21.87 -12.12 18.65
N GLY A 94 22.20 -10.88 18.29
CA GLY A 94 22.44 -10.48 16.89
C GLY A 94 21.16 -10.22 16.09
N LEU A 95 20.01 -10.08 16.79
CA LEU A 95 18.77 -9.58 16.21
C LEU A 95 18.88 -8.08 15.99
N GLN A 96 18.49 -7.62 14.81
CA GLN A 96 18.35 -6.21 14.50
C GLN A 96 16.90 -5.81 14.67
N SER A 97 16.65 -4.76 15.45
CA SER A 97 15.32 -4.17 15.61
C SER A 97 15.29 -2.80 14.95
N PHE A 98 14.16 -2.47 14.34
CA PHE A 98 13.91 -1.15 13.81
C PHE A 98 12.51 -0.68 14.21
N SER A 99 12.37 0.65 14.30
CA SER A 99 11.10 1.32 14.52
C SER A 99 10.98 2.48 13.55
N LEU A 100 9.87 2.53 12.81
CA LEU A 100 9.61 3.58 11.86
C LEU A 100 8.85 4.72 12.52
N THR A 101 9.29 5.94 12.25
CA THR A 101 8.76 7.15 12.90
C THR A 101 8.13 8.12 11.91
N ALA A 102 8.46 8.00 10.63
CA ALA A 102 7.88 8.81 9.57
C ALA A 102 8.12 8.16 8.20
N GLY A 103 7.34 8.58 7.21
CA GLY A 103 7.53 8.20 5.82
C GLY A 103 6.30 8.52 4.99
N ASN A 104 6.44 8.33 3.68
CA ASN A 104 5.35 8.46 2.72
C ASN A 104 5.21 7.17 1.93
N VAL A 105 3.98 6.86 1.57
CA VAL A 105 3.63 5.72 0.71
C VAL A 105 2.71 6.20 -0.40
N GLY A 106 2.85 5.61 -1.58
CA GLY A 106 1.95 5.82 -2.70
C GLY A 106 1.68 4.52 -3.45
N LEU A 107 0.42 4.35 -3.86
CA LEU A 107 -0.04 3.36 -4.82
C LEU A 107 -0.33 4.08 -6.13
N TYR A 108 0.29 3.60 -7.20
CA TYR A 108 0.27 4.17 -8.53
C TYR A 108 -0.48 3.25 -9.47
N PHE A 109 -1.35 3.82 -10.28
CA PHE A 109 -2.08 3.17 -11.35
C PHE A 109 -1.43 3.53 -12.68
N ASP A 110 -1.07 2.51 -13.46
CA ASP A 110 -0.47 2.67 -14.77
C ASP A 110 -1.16 1.80 -15.82
N THR A 111 -1.50 2.39 -16.96
CA THR A 111 -2.06 1.69 -18.13
C THR A 111 -0.98 1.14 -19.06
N THR A 112 0.28 1.37 -18.74
CA THR A 112 1.45 0.90 -19.47
C THR A 112 2.28 0.00 -18.56
N PRO A 113 1.84 -1.24 -18.25
CA PRO A 113 2.56 -2.11 -17.31
C PRO A 113 4.03 -2.28 -17.69
N ASP A 114 4.92 -1.71 -16.89
CA ASP A 114 6.33 -1.64 -17.22
C ASP A 114 7.27 -1.58 -16.01
N PHE A 115 6.80 -1.83 -14.77
CA PHE A 115 7.69 -1.89 -13.61
C PHE A 115 8.90 -2.78 -13.90
N ASN A 116 10.06 -2.30 -13.46
CA ASN A 116 11.30 -3.03 -13.63
C ASN A 116 12.26 -2.74 -12.48
N PHE A 117 12.43 -3.72 -11.60
CA PHE A 117 13.34 -3.61 -10.47
C PHE A 117 14.79 -3.39 -10.91
N GLY A 118 15.25 -4.06 -11.96
CA GLY A 118 16.65 -3.98 -12.40
C GLY A 118 17.00 -2.64 -13.04
N ALA A 119 16.05 -2.03 -13.74
CA ALA A 119 16.20 -0.69 -14.32
C ALA A 119 15.77 0.45 -13.37
N ASP A 120 15.12 0.11 -12.25
CA ASP A 120 14.60 1.05 -11.24
C ASP A 120 13.64 2.11 -11.83
N ASN A 121 12.67 1.65 -12.63
CA ASN A 121 11.64 2.48 -13.27
C ASN A 121 10.28 1.75 -13.36
N GLY A 122 9.23 2.46 -13.80
CA GLY A 122 7.87 1.92 -13.94
C GLY A 122 7.07 1.80 -12.63
N PHE A 123 7.60 2.31 -11.50
CA PHE A 123 6.94 2.17 -10.19
C PHE A 123 6.14 3.40 -9.74
N ASN A 124 6.33 4.56 -10.37
CA ASN A 124 5.75 5.82 -9.91
C ASN A 124 5.55 6.87 -11.02
N ASP A 125 5.52 6.43 -12.27
CA ASP A 125 5.27 7.18 -13.50
C ASP A 125 3.80 7.20 -13.92
N GLY A 126 2.99 6.28 -13.37
CA GLY A 126 1.54 6.34 -13.43
C GLY A 126 0.88 7.38 -12.51
N SER A 127 -0.44 7.32 -12.43
CA SER A 127 -1.26 8.19 -11.58
C SER A 127 -1.29 7.69 -10.14
N ALA A 128 -0.90 8.52 -9.17
CA ALA A 128 -1.06 8.18 -7.76
C ALA A 128 -2.55 8.18 -7.36
N ILE A 129 -3.08 7.01 -7.01
CA ILE A 129 -4.51 6.80 -6.67
C ILE A 129 -4.75 6.63 -5.18
N LEU A 130 -3.72 6.23 -4.41
CA LEU A 130 -3.76 6.20 -2.95
C LEU A 130 -2.42 6.67 -2.41
N THR A 131 -2.40 7.73 -1.61
CA THR A 131 -1.19 8.25 -0.98
C THR A 131 -1.41 8.44 0.51
N GLY A 132 -0.34 8.32 1.29
CA GLY A 132 -0.42 8.45 2.74
C GLY A 132 0.93 8.56 3.41
N THR A 133 0.87 8.56 4.73
CA THR A 133 2.05 8.66 5.61
C THR A 133 2.19 7.41 6.46
N ILE A 134 3.43 7.05 6.76
CA ILE A 134 3.77 6.03 7.76
C ILE A 134 3.71 6.72 9.12
N THR A 135 2.76 6.30 9.96
CA THR A 135 2.53 6.86 11.29
C THR A 135 3.20 6.07 12.41
N GLY A 136 3.63 4.86 12.09
CA GLY A 136 4.28 3.95 13.02
C GLY A 136 4.63 2.66 12.32
N GLY A 137 5.36 1.81 13.03
CA GLY A 137 5.77 0.51 12.54
C GLY A 137 7.07 0.07 13.18
N GLY A 138 7.38 -1.20 12.98
CA GLY A 138 8.61 -1.78 13.47
C GLY A 138 8.70 -3.26 13.14
N GLY A 139 9.86 -3.80 13.43
CA GLY A 139 10.14 -5.18 13.09
C GLY A 139 11.50 -5.63 13.56
N PHE A 140 11.83 -6.84 13.15
CA PHE A 140 13.09 -7.49 13.50
C PHE A 140 13.64 -8.29 12.34
N ILE A 141 14.96 -8.31 12.23
CA ILE A 141 15.70 -9.14 11.29
C ILE A 141 16.70 -9.99 12.07
N SER A 142 16.72 -11.28 11.76
CA SER A 142 17.75 -12.22 12.20
C SER A 142 18.87 -12.23 11.16
N LEU A 143 20.05 -11.69 11.52
CA LEU A 143 21.22 -11.72 10.63
C LEU A 143 21.74 -13.13 10.38
N ALA A 144 21.51 -14.07 11.30
CA ALA A 144 21.93 -15.46 11.15
C ALA A 144 21.19 -16.10 9.96
N SER A 145 19.87 -16.02 9.95
CA SER A 145 19.03 -16.56 8.87
C SER A 145 18.92 -15.63 7.66
N GLY A 146 19.17 -14.33 7.84
CA GLY A 146 18.90 -13.32 6.83
C GLY A 146 17.40 -13.06 6.62
N THR A 147 16.55 -13.45 7.58
CA THR A 147 15.10 -13.31 7.48
C THR A 147 14.55 -12.41 8.57
N GLY A 148 13.45 -11.73 8.29
CA GLY A 148 12.81 -10.81 9.23
C GLY A 148 11.32 -10.61 8.96
N ILE A 149 10.69 -9.84 9.82
CA ILE A 149 9.30 -9.43 9.71
C ILE A 149 9.20 -7.94 10.07
N GLU A 150 8.34 -7.23 9.37
CA GLU A 150 8.01 -5.83 9.58
C GLU A 150 6.50 -5.63 9.60
N GLN A 151 6.02 -4.76 10.51
CA GLN A 151 4.66 -4.25 10.47
C GLN A 151 4.68 -2.73 10.37
N LEU A 152 3.78 -2.18 9.55
CA LEU A 152 3.58 -0.74 9.37
C LEU A 152 2.16 -0.32 9.73
N ASP A 153 2.05 0.89 10.29
CA ASP A 153 0.80 1.61 10.48
C ASP A 153 0.77 2.80 9.51
N LEU A 154 -0.32 2.88 8.74
CA LEU A 154 -0.45 3.80 7.61
C LEU A 154 -1.68 4.69 7.79
N ASN A 155 -1.51 5.96 7.45
CA ASN A 155 -2.58 6.95 7.43
C ASN A 155 -2.74 7.53 6.03
N PHE A 156 -3.91 7.28 5.44
CA PHE A 156 -4.31 7.76 4.10
C PHE A 156 -5.26 8.95 4.16
N SER A 157 -5.44 9.54 5.34
CA SER A 157 -6.28 10.71 5.56
C SER A 157 -5.47 11.99 5.84
N GLY A 158 -6.14 13.14 5.79
CA GLY A 158 -5.54 14.44 6.08
C GLY A 158 -4.79 15.04 4.89
N ILE A 159 -3.93 16.02 5.14
CA ILE A 159 -3.28 16.82 4.07
C ILE A 159 -2.29 16.00 3.22
N PHE A 160 -1.73 14.94 3.80
CA PHE A 160 -0.76 14.05 3.15
C PHE A 160 -1.37 12.71 2.73
N GLY A 161 -2.67 12.54 2.94
CA GLY A 161 -3.41 11.34 2.63
C GLY A 161 -4.46 11.62 1.55
N ASN A 162 -4.48 10.81 0.50
CA ASN A 162 -5.47 10.93 -0.56
C ASN A 162 -5.89 9.54 -1.06
N SER A 163 -7.19 9.34 -1.23
CA SER A 163 -7.75 8.21 -1.99
C SER A 163 -8.57 8.79 -3.14
N ASP A 164 -8.22 8.46 -4.39
CA ASP A 164 -8.91 8.97 -5.57
C ASP A 164 -10.40 8.59 -5.53
N ALA A 165 -11.28 9.60 -5.52
CA ALA A 165 -12.72 9.42 -5.38
C ALA A 165 -13.41 8.86 -6.63
N ASN A 166 -12.75 8.92 -7.80
CA ASN A 166 -13.23 8.25 -9.00
C ASN A 166 -12.91 6.76 -8.97
N VAL A 167 -11.77 6.39 -8.39
CA VAL A 167 -11.36 4.99 -8.24
C VAL A 167 -12.09 4.34 -7.07
N TYR A 168 -12.06 4.93 -5.88
CA TYR A 168 -12.60 4.29 -4.68
C TYR A 168 -14.02 4.75 -4.35
N SER A 169 -14.95 3.79 -4.28
CA SER A 169 -16.34 4.05 -3.84
C SER A 169 -16.47 4.61 -2.41
N GLN A 170 -15.44 4.45 -1.59
CA GLN A 170 -15.39 4.93 -0.21
C GLN A 170 -14.00 5.48 0.07
N ALA A 171 -13.92 6.57 0.84
CA ALA A 171 -12.64 7.11 1.26
C ALA A 171 -11.90 6.11 2.17
N ILE A 172 -10.61 5.92 1.91
CA ILE A 172 -9.73 5.07 2.70
C ILE A 172 -9.05 5.96 3.75
N GLY A 173 -9.17 5.60 5.03
CA GLY A 173 -8.67 6.40 6.14
C GLY A 173 -7.27 6.02 6.61
N GLY A 174 -6.89 4.76 6.41
CA GLY A 174 -5.59 4.24 6.84
C GLY A 174 -5.47 2.76 6.52
N GLY A 175 -4.47 2.11 7.09
CA GLY A 175 -4.28 0.67 6.96
C GLY A 175 -3.11 0.17 7.79
N SER A 176 -2.93 -1.14 7.83
CA SER A 176 -1.73 -1.76 8.37
C SER A 176 -1.14 -2.69 7.34
N ALA A 177 0.17 -2.62 7.14
CA ALA A 177 0.89 -3.52 6.25
C ALA A 177 1.77 -4.47 7.06
N LEU A 178 1.87 -5.71 6.59
CA LEU A 178 2.74 -6.73 7.19
C LEU A 178 3.62 -7.30 6.10
N PHE A 179 4.92 -7.37 6.38
CA PHE A 179 5.93 -7.85 5.45
C PHE A 179 6.82 -8.93 6.07
N SER A 180 7.15 -9.91 5.26
CA SER A 180 8.30 -10.80 5.42
C SER A 180 9.50 -10.20 4.71
N ILE A 181 10.67 -10.33 5.31
CA ILE A 181 11.95 -9.82 4.79
C ILE A 181 12.89 -11.00 4.55
N ASP A 182 13.53 -11.04 3.39
CA ASP A 182 14.60 -11.97 3.05
C ASP A 182 15.80 -11.24 2.42
N LEU A 183 16.94 -11.32 3.10
CA LEU A 183 18.22 -10.72 2.72
C LEU A 183 19.11 -11.68 1.92
N LYS A 184 18.85 -12.98 1.92
CA LYS A 184 19.83 -14.00 1.49
C LYS A 184 19.35 -14.97 0.42
N ASN A 185 18.06 -15.30 0.36
CA ASN A 185 17.59 -16.42 -0.47
C ASN A 185 16.66 -16.01 -1.61
N SER A 186 16.51 -14.71 -1.86
CA SER A 186 15.66 -14.22 -2.95
C SER A 186 16.39 -14.22 -4.30
N THR A 187 15.74 -14.80 -5.31
CA THR A 187 16.16 -14.73 -6.71
C THR A 187 15.91 -13.36 -7.35
N LEU A 188 15.21 -12.45 -6.66
CA LEU A 188 14.91 -11.10 -7.15
C LEU A 188 16.09 -10.15 -7.01
N LEU A 189 16.91 -10.30 -5.96
CA LEU A 189 17.97 -9.36 -5.63
C LEU A 189 19.15 -9.29 -6.62
N PRO A 190 19.55 -10.38 -7.29
CA PRO A 190 20.58 -10.30 -8.33
C PRO A 190 20.19 -9.34 -9.46
N GLY A 191 21.09 -8.40 -9.77
CA GLY A 191 20.87 -7.43 -10.86
C GLY A 191 20.14 -6.14 -10.44
N ILE A 192 19.74 -6.02 -9.19
CA ILE A 192 19.23 -4.75 -8.65
C ILE A 192 20.40 -3.90 -8.19
N ASP A 193 20.45 -2.64 -8.66
CA ASP A 193 21.52 -1.69 -8.33
C ASP A 193 21.01 -0.45 -7.57
N SER A 194 19.72 -0.15 -7.63
CA SER A 194 19.09 0.93 -6.88
C SER A 194 17.62 0.64 -6.55
N VAL A 195 17.07 1.43 -5.63
CA VAL A 195 15.66 1.47 -5.27
C VAL A 195 15.27 2.94 -5.18
N LEU A 196 14.30 3.39 -5.98
CA LEU A 196 13.87 4.78 -6.06
C LEU A 196 15.02 5.78 -6.27
N GLY A 197 15.98 5.42 -7.13
CA GLY A 197 17.15 6.23 -7.47
C GLY A 197 18.27 6.19 -6.42
N HIS A 198 18.12 5.43 -5.33
CA HIS A 198 19.15 5.28 -4.31
C HIS A 198 19.99 4.03 -4.52
N ASN A 199 21.31 4.21 -4.60
CA ASN A 199 22.21 3.11 -4.94
C ASN A 199 22.31 2.08 -3.82
N LYS A 200 22.36 0.79 -4.18
CA LYS A 200 22.50 -0.30 -3.20
C LYS A 200 23.75 -0.21 -2.35
N SER A 201 24.82 0.42 -2.86
CA SER A 201 26.07 0.59 -2.10
C SER A 201 25.91 1.50 -0.88
N GLU A 202 24.81 2.24 -0.79
CA GLU A 202 24.50 3.14 0.32
C GLU A 202 23.79 2.43 1.48
N GLY A 203 23.40 1.15 1.34
CA GLY A 203 22.61 0.43 2.33
C GLY A 203 22.56 -1.08 2.17
N ALA A 204 21.63 -1.71 2.89
CA ALA A 204 21.32 -3.13 2.81
C ALA A 204 20.07 -3.34 1.94
N LEU A 205 20.19 -4.20 0.92
CA LEU A 205 19.10 -4.58 0.03
C LEU A 205 18.40 -5.84 0.57
N ALA A 206 17.07 -5.84 0.58
CA ALA A 206 16.25 -6.96 1.00
C ALA A 206 15.12 -7.21 0.01
N ALA A 207 14.77 -8.47 -0.18
CA ALA A 207 13.51 -8.83 -0.82
C ALA A 207 12.43 -8.81 0.25
N VAL A 208 11.27 -8.29 -0.13
CA VAL A 208 10.18 -8.04 0.80
C VAL A 208 8.91 -8.57 0.17
N ASP A 209 8.09 -9.27 0.95
CA ASP A 209 6.82 -9.84 0.50
C ASP A 209 5.76 -9.54 1.57
N GLY A 210 4.56 -9.13 1.19
CA GLY A 210 3.56 -8.75 2.17
C GLY A 210 2.25 -8.29 1.60
N SER A 211 1.44 -7.70 2.46
CA SER A 211 0.13 -7.17 2.10
C SER A 211 -0.20 -5.94 2.94
N ILE A 212 -1.17 -5.17 2.47
CA ILE A 212 -1.75 -4.06 3.22
C ILE A 212 -3.25 -4.27 3.40
N ASN A 213 -3.70 -4.26 4.64
CA ASN A 213 -5.12 -4.20 4.98
C ASN A 213 -5.56 -2.74 5.12
N LEU A 214 -6.59 -2.36 4.38
CA LEU A 214 -7.15 -1.02 4.29
C LEU A 214 -8.30 -0.85 5.28
N THR A 215 -8.38 0.34 5.85
CA THR A 215 -9.48 0.73 6.73
C THR A 215 -10.19 1.94 6.13
N ALA A 216 -11.52 1.88 6.03
CA ALA A 216 -12.33 2.99 5.56
C ALA A 216 -12.32 4.15 6.55
N VAL A 217 -12.50 5.39 6.08
CA VAL A 217 -12.70 6.54 6.97
C VAL A 217 -14.01 6.33 7.76
N PRO A 218 -14.00 6.37 9.10
CA PRO A 218 -15.23 6.36 9.87
C PRO A 218 -16.10 7.56 9.48
N LEU A 219 -17.33 7.31 9.02
CA LEU A 219 -18.27 8.39 8.73
C LEU A 219 -18.48 9.25 9.98
N PRO A 220 -18.38 10.59 9.89
CA PRO A 220 -18.58 11.46 11.04
C PRO A 220 -19.92 11.16 11.74
N PRO A 221 -19.98 11.15 13.10
CA PRO A 221 -21.22 10.95 13.84
C PRO A 221 -22.36 11.89 13.42
N ALA A 222 -22.03 13.07 12.89
CA ALA A 222 -22.99 14.03 12.36
C ALA A 222 -23.82 13.49 11.19
N VAL A 223 -23.26 12.64 10.32
CA VAL A 223 -24.00 12.00 9.21
C VAL A 223 -25.03 11.02 9.75
N TRP A 224 -24.65 10.24 10.76
CA TRP A 224 -25.58 9.34 11.47
C TRP A 224 -26.67 10.10 12.22
N MET A 225 -26.33 11.22 12.86
CA MET A 225 -27.28 12.07 13.57
C MET A 225 -28.23 12.81 12.63
N PHE A 226 -27.75 13.26 11.48
CA PHE A 226 -28.60 13.83 10.44
C PHE A 226 -29.57 12.79 9.88
N GLY A 227 -29.09 11.58 9.57
CA GLY A 227 -29.94 10.47 9.12
C GLY A 227 -30.99 10.07 10.15
N ALA A 228 -30.60 9.93 11.42
CA ALA A 228 -31.51 9.61 12.52
C ALA A 228 -32.52 10.74 12.78
N GLY A 229 -32.08 12.00 12.68
CA GLY A 229 -32.95 13.18 12.83
C GLY A 229 -33.99 13.29 11.72
N LEU A 230 -33.60 13.04 10.47
CA LEU A 230 -34.50 13.04 9.31
C LEU A 230 -35.52 11.90 9.39
N ALA A 231 -35.09 10.70 9.75
CA ALA A 231 -36.01 9.57 9.97
C ALA A 231 -37.00 9.84 11.12
N GLY A 232 -36.53 10.48 12.20
CA GLY A 232 -37.38 10.93 13.30
C GLY A 232 -38.44 11.96 12.86
N LEU A 233 -38.05 12.94 12.04
CA LEU A 233 -38.96 13.95 11.49
C LEU A 233 -40.03 13.34 10.56
N LEU A 234 -39.65 12.38 9.70
CA LEU A 234 -40.59 11.69 8.82
C LEU A 234 -41.55 10.78 9.61
N GLY A 235 -41.06 10.10 10.65
CA GLY A 235 -41.90 9.29 11.55
C GLY A 235 -42.91 10.12 12.35
N VAL A 236 -42.52 11.31 12.81
CA VAL A 236 -43.44 12.24 13.50
C VAL A 236 -44.42 12.89 12.52
N GLY A 237 -44.00 13.20 11.29
CA GLY A 237 -44.84 13.76 10.23
C GLY A 237 -45.96 12.82 9.79
N GLN A 238 -45.73 11.50 9.78
CA GLN A 238 -46.75 10.51 9.42
C GLN A 238 -47.79 10.29 10.52
N ARG A 239 -47.44 10.46 11.81
CA ARG A 239 -48.41 10.35 12.92
C ARG A 239 -49.48 11.46 12.90
N LYS A 240 -49.19 12.63 12.33
CA LYS A 240 -50.18 13.71 12.17
C LYS A 240 -51.22 13.44 11.07
N LYS A 241 -51.01 12.45 10.18
CA LYS A 241 -52.00 12.05 9.17
C LYS A 241 -52.89 10.87 9.59
N ALA A 242 -52.61 10.23 10.72
CA ALA A 242 -53.39 9.10 11.25
C ALA A 242 -54.35 9.49 12.39
N SER A 243 -54.53 10.78 12.67
CA SER A 243 -55.55 11.29 13.59
C SER A 243 -56.48 12.24 12.83
N ALA A 244 -57.46 11.65 12.14
CA ALA A 244 -58.72 12.25 11.74
C ALA A 244 -59.83 11.48 12.47
#